data_AF-A0A7J4PKA8-F1
#
_entry.id   AF-A0A7J4PKA8-F1
#
_cell.length_a   1.000
_cell.length_b   1.000
_cell.length_c   1.000
_cell.angle_alpha   90.00
_cell.angle_beta   90.00
_cell.angle_gamma   90.00
#
_symmetry.space_group_name_H-M   'P 1'
#
loop_
_entity.id
_entity.type
_entity.pdbx_description
1 polymer ?
#
loop_
_entity_poly.entity_id
_entity_poly.type
_entity_poly.pdbx_seq_one_letter_code
_entity_poly.pdbx_strand_id
1 'polypeptide(L)' 'MKPRLYKYYPEDFGELKVDVLHMDLVFDVFDDRTNVKSMLRVKTLGEPIEKLELNCRDLEVRAVSCIQ' A
#
# COMPACT_ATOMS: atom_id res chain seq x y z
N MET A 1 -4.71 -29.41 -11.43
CA MET A 1 -5.06 -28.55 -10.29
C MET A 1 -6.57 -28.39 -10.25
N LYS A 2 -7.22 -28.56 -9.09
CA LYS A 2 -8.65 -28.24 -8.96
C LYS A 2 -8.84 -26.73 -9.09
N PRO A 3 -9.89 -26.24 -9.76
CA PRO A 3 -10.15 -24.81 -9.84
C PRO A 3 -10.36 -24.24 -8.44
N ARG A 4 -9.63 -23.17 -8.11
CA ARG A 4 -9.85 -22.40 -6.88
C ARG A 4 -11.25 -21.79 -6.96
N LEU A 5 -12.07 -22.00 -5.92
CA LEU A 5 -13.44 -21.46 -5.84
C LEU A 5 -13.43 -19.96 -5.53
N TYR A 6 -12.42 -19.51 -4.78
CA TYR A 6 -12.23 -18.12 -4.38
C TYR A 6 -10.85 -17.60 -4.79
N LYS A 7 -10.74 -16.28 -4.91
CA LYS A 7 -9.50 -15.60 -5.30
C LYS A 7 -8.40 -15.70 -4.23
N TYR A 8 -8.78 -15.71 -2.96
CA TYR A 8 -7.85 -15.73 -1.82
C TYR A 8 -8.26 -16.78 -0.79
N TYR A 9 -7.26 -17.43 -0.20
CA TYR A 9 -7.34 -18.40 0.89
C TYR A 9 -6.42 -17.95 2.04
N PRO A 10 -6.62 -18.43 3.28
CA PRO A 10 -5.80 -18.05 4.43
C PRO A 10 -4.29 -18.15 4.18
N GLU A 11 -3.85 -19.20 3.47
CA GLU A 11 -2.44 -19.41 3.10
C GLU A 11 -1.86 -18.37 2.12
N ASP A 12 -2.71 -17.62 1.43
CA ASP A 12 -2.29 -16.53 0.55
C ASP A 12 -1.92 -15.25 1.35
N PHE A 13 -2.21 -15.22 2.66
CA PHE A 13 -1.90 -14.10 3.55
C PHE A 13 -0.68 -14.45 4.41
N GLY A 14 0.47 -13.87 4.06
CA GLY A 14 1.69 -13.97 4.84
C GLY A 14 1.74 -12.97 6.01
N GLU A 15 2.79 -13.08 6.81
CA GLU A 15 3.07 -12.12 7.87
C GLU A 15 3.42 -10.73 7.30
N LEU A 16 2.96 -9.69 7.98
CA LEU A 16 3.33 -8.31 7.67
C LEU A 16 4.82 -8.10 7.97
N LYS A 17 5.53 -7.43 7.06
CA LYS A 17 6.96 -7.12 7.24
C LYS A 17 7.21 -5.74 7.88
N VAL A 18 6.17 -4.92 7.94
CA VAL A 18 6.22 -3.55 8.44
C VAL A 18 5.02 -3.24 9.32
N ASP A 19 5.24 -2.38 10.30
CA ASP A 19 4.18 -1.66 11.02
C ASP A 19 3.96 -0.30 10.37
N VAL A 20 2.70 0.08 10.19
CA VAL A 20 2.33 1.44 9.84
C VAL A 20 2.25 2.28 11.12
N LEU A 21 3.16 3.24 11.26
CA LEU A 21 3.21 4.12 12.43
C LEU A 21 2.26 5.32 12.29
N HIS A 22 2.22 5.90 11.09
CA HIS A 22 1.41 7.09 10.80
C HIS A 22 1.10 7.20 9.30
N MET A 23 0.02 7.90 8.98
CA MET A 23 -0.32 8.26 7.61
C MET A 23 -0.91 9.67 7.57
N ASP A 24 -0.31 10.54 6.77
CA ASP A 24 -0.88 11.83 6.41
C ASP A 24 -1.51 11.76 5.03
N LEU A 25 -2.76 12.22 4.94
CA LEU A 25 -3.51 12.29 3.69
C LEU A 25 -3.92 13.74 3.43
N VAL A 26 -3.60 14.24 2.25
CA VAL A 26 -4.07 15.53 1.76
C VAL A 26 -4.85 15.30 0.49
N PHE A 27 -6.05 15.88 0.43
CA PHE A 27 -6.98 15.76 -0.68
C PHE A 27 -7.21 17.13 -1.29
N ASP A 28 -6.82 17.31 -2.55
CA ASP A 28 -7.21 18.46 -3.35
C ASP A 28 -8.38 18.02 -4.23
N VAL A 29 -9.58 18.52 -3.93
CA VAL A 29 -10.83 18.11 -4.58
C VAL A 29 -11.20 19.15 -5.64
N PHE A 30 -11.46 18.67 -6.85
CA PHE A 30 -11.94 19.44 -8.00
C PHE A 30 -13.26 18.84 -8.50
N ASP A 31 -13.93 19.53 -9.42
CA ASP A 31 -15.22 19.10 -9.95
C ASP A 31 -15.16 17.74 -10.68
N ASP A 32 -14.02 17.41 -11.29
CA ASP A 32 -13.84 16.23 -12.15
C ASP A 32 -12.86 15.17 -11.59
N ARG A 33 -12.12 15.51 -10.52
CA ARG A 33 -11.07 14.65 -9.96
C ARG A 33 -10.74 15.01 -8.52
N THR A 34 -10.07 14.09 -7.85
CA THR A 34 -9.41 14.35 -6.56
C THR A 34 -7.95 13.94 -6.66
N ASN A 35 -7.06 14.87 -6.36
CA ASN A 35 -5.65 14.54 -6.18
C ASN A 35 -5.43 14.15 -4.72
N VAL A 36 -4.72 13.04 -4.51
CA VAL A 36 -4.39 12.54 -3.18
C VAL A 36 -2.89 12.52 -3.00
N LYS A 37 -2.41 13.15 -1.94
CA LYS A 37 -1.04 12.95 -1.45
C LYS A 37 -1.10 12.10 -0.18
N SER A 38 -0.41 10.97 -0.22
CA SER A 38 -0.27 10.06 0.93
C SER A 38 1.18 10.02 1.38
N MET A 39 1.44 10.40 2.63
CA MET A 39 2.72 10.22 3.29
C MET A 39 2.58 9.12 4.33
N LEU A 40 3.20 7.97 4.08
CA LEU A 40 3.13 6.80 4.94
C LEU A 40 4.44 6.65 5.72
N ARG A 41 4.36 6.67 7.06
CA ARG A 41 5.50 6.36 7.93
C ARG A 41 5.39 4.92 8.39
N VAL A 42 6.36 4.10 8.00
CA VAL A 42 6.42 2.68 8.36
C VAL A 42 7.69 2.35 9.15
N LYS A 43 7.62 1.28 9.93
CA LYS A 43 8.77 0.68 10.63
C LYS A 43 8.91 -0.77 10.19
N THR A 44 10.12 -1.20 9.82
CA THR A 44 10.39 -2.62 9.55
C THR A 44 10.34 -3.41 10.87
N LEU A 45 9.71 -4.58 10.83
CA LEU A 45 9.52 -5.42 12.01
C LEU A 45 10.74 -6.28 12.38
N GLY A 46 11.69 -6.43 11.45
CA GLY A 46 12.93 -7.18 11.65
C GLY A 46 14.02 -6.68 10.72
N GLU A 47 14.43 -7.53 9.79
CA GLU A 47 15.46 -7.22 8.80
C GLU A 47 15.05 -6.09 7.84
N PRO A 48 16.02 -5.40 7.23
CA PRO A 48 15.77 -4.49 6.12
C PRO A 48 14.94 -5.17 5.02
N ILE A 49 14.01 -4.42 4.43
CA ILE A 49 13.18 -4.91 3.32
C ILE A 49 13.68 -4.33 1.99
N GLU A 50 13.70 -5.16 0.95
CA GLU A 50 14.04 -4.72 -0.41
C GLU A 50 12.81 -4.19 -1.17
N LYS A 51 11.60 -4.61 -0.75
CA LYS A 51 10.34 -4.29 -1.43
C LYS A 51 9.21 -4.13 -0.41
N LEU A 52 8.42 -3.07 -0.59
CA LEU A 52 7.13 -2.86 0.08
C LEU A 52 6.02 -2.89 -0.97
N GLU A 53 5.07 -3.80 -0.83
CA GLU A 53 3.90 -3.89 -1.71
C GLU A 53 2.73 -3.12 -1.09
N LEU A 54 2.16 -2.19 -1.85
CA LEU A 54 1.00 -1.40 -1.45
C LEU A 54 -0.16 -1.71 -2.40
N ASN A 55 -1.35 -1.83 -1.81
CA ASN A 55 -2.57 -2.01 -2.59
C ASN A 55 -2.90 -0.73 -3.34
N CYS A 56 -3.19 -0.86 -4.63
CA CYS A 56 -3.59 0.23 -5.50
C CYS A 56 -4.67 -0.29 -6.45
N ARG A 57 -5.82 0.39 -6.51
CA ARG A 57 -6.93 0.03 -7.39
C ARG A 57 -7.52 1.29 -7.99
N ASP A 58 -7.58 1.33 -9.32
CA ASP A 58 -8.20 2.41 -10.09
C ASP A 58 -7.62 3.81 -9.74
N LEU A 59 -6.31 3.87 -9.42
CA LEU A 59 -5.58 5.12 -9.15
C LEU A 59 -4.52 5.36 -10.22
N GLU A 60 -4.32 6.63 -10.56
CA GLU A 60 -3.20 7.08 -11.38
C GLU A 60 -2.03 7.50 -10.48
N VAL A 61 -0.93 6.75 -10.52
CA VAL A 61 0.27 7.08 -9.75
C VAL A 61 1.01 8.23 -10.44
N ARG A 62 0.98 9.41 -9.83
CA ARG A 62 1.65 10.61 -10.35
C ARG A 62 3.13 10.69 -9.97
N ALA A 63 3.47 10.32 -8.75
CA ALA A 63 4.82 10.34 -8.24
C ALA A 63 4.95 9.39 -7.04
N VAL A 64 6.16 8.89 -6.82
CA VAL A 64 6.53 8.10 -5.64
C VAL A 64 7.87 8.61 -5.14
N SER A 65 7.98 8.80 -3.84
CA SER A 65 9.24 9.10 -3.16
C SER A 65 9.33 8.34 -1.85
N CYS A 66 10.56 8.05 -1.43
CA CYS A 66 10.87 7.51 -0.13
C CYS A 66 11.93 8.41 0.50
N ILE A 67 11.70 8.81 1.75
CA ILE A 67 12.58 9.71 2.49
C ILE A 67 12.88 9.01 3.81
N GLN A 68 14.17 8.86 4.14
CA GLN A 68 14.63 8.32 5.43
C GLN A 68 14.72 9.41 6.48
#